data_AF-A0A938U9V6-F1
#
_entry.id   AF-A0A938U9V6-F1
#
_cell.length_a   1.000
_cell.length_b   1.000
_cell.length_c   1.000
_cell.angle_alpha   90.00
_cell.angle_beta   90.00
_cell.angle_gamma   90.00
#
_symmetry.space_group_name_H-M   'P 1'
#
loop_
_entity.id
_entity.type
_entity.pdbx_description
1 polymer ?
#
loop_
_entity_poly.entity_id
_entity_poly.type
_entity_poly.pdbx_seq_one_letter_code
_entity_poly.pdbx_strand_id
1 'polypeptide(L)'
;MKKGVILSVLLFFTLISFGFAAPKDLDIQGRKLTSQKPAFTLIAPSGLRLIHSFSHDNPTESSLTRVYFFIKDREKKVEEMFIVQISDKTNPQALPMTAPPLKPYSEKRMHSKGKIKKGDLEIEHLTQLMAWNPDAKSLQPIVKKGISIPSHWALQGQFMFIYLGEHGVFVRYSKDVNSFGPNVSKEGKDWEKEVFSGNERKVYEIFQKSFIEMVNSIQIK
;
A
#
# COMPACT_ATOMS: atom_id res chain seq x y z
N MET A 1 26.78 7.22 51.15
CA MET A 1 27.03 6.74 49.77
C MET A 1 27.33 7.95 48.89
N LYS A 2 28.48 7.92 48.18
CA LYS A 2 29.06 9.08 47.49
C LYS A 2 28.16 9.52 46.33
N LYS A 3 27.92 10.84 46.19
CA LYS A 3 27.11 11.46 45.12
C LYS A 3 27.44 10.95 43.71
N GLY A 4 28.68 10.50 43.49
CA GLY A 4 29.10 9.86 42.24
C GLY A 4 28.32 8.58 41.89
N VAL A 5 27.97 7.73 42.86
CA VAL A 5 27.24 6.48 42.60
C VAL A 5 25.81 6.77 42.11
N ILE A 6 25.16 7.78 42.67
CA ILE A 6 23.81 8.20 42.27
C ILE A 6 23.84 8.76 40.84
N LEU A 7 24.86 9.55 40.50
CA LEU A 7 25.03 10.12 39.17
C LEU A 7 25.31 9.02 38.12
N SER A 8 26.13 8.02 38.45
CA SER A 8 26.41 6.88 37.58
C SER A 8 25.18 6.03 37.30
N VAL A 9 24.33 5.79 38.32
CA VAL A 9 23.08 5.05 38.17
C VAL A 9 22.09 5.82 37.29
N LEU A 10 21.95 7.13 37.49
CA LEU A 10 21.11 7.98 36.65
C LEU A 10 21.58 8.01 35.19
N LEU A 11 22.89 8.10 34.94
CA LEU A 11 23.45 8.08 33.59
C LEU A 11 23.20 6.72 32.89
N PHE A 12 23.31 5.62 33.66
CA PHE A 12 23.06 4.27 33.17
C PHE A 12 21.58 4.08 32.79
N PHE A 13 20.64 4.58 33.60
CA PHE A 13 19.22 4.57 33.26
C PHE A 13 18.88 5.46 32.06
N THR A 14 19.53 6.61 31.88
CA THR A 14 19.34 7.45 30.67
C THR A 14 19.89 6.80 29.41
N LEU A 15 20.98 6.01 29.50
CA LEU A 15 21.54 5.27 28.36
C LEU A 15 20.69 4.06 27.97
N ILE A 16 20.06 3.37 28.93
CA ILE A 16 19.10 2.28 28.66
C ILE A 16 17.80 2.82 28.03
N SER A 17 17.47 4.10 28.28
CA SER A 17 16.29 4.77 27.70
C SER A 17 16.46 5.15 26.23
N PHE A 18 17.68 5.09 25.67
CA PHE A 18 17.88 4.99 24.23
C PHE A 18 17.55 3.56 23.79
N GLY A 19 16.30 3.17 23.98
CA GLY A 19 15.74 2.01 23.32
C GLY A 19 16.05 2.16 21.84
N PHE A 20 16.82 1.23 21.29
CA PHE A 20 16.94 1.06 19.86
C PHE A 20 15.51 0.85 19.34
N ALA A 21 14.87 1.94 18.91
CA ALA A 21 13.67 1.84 18.12
C ALA A 21 14.08 1.01 16.92
N ALA A 22 13.58 -0.23 16.86
CA ALA A 22 13.85 -1.10 15.74
C ALA A 22 13.56 -0.28 14.46
N PRO A 23 14.52 -0.20 13.53
CA PRO A 23 14.29 0.58 12.31
C PRO A 23 13.00 0.09 11.69
N LYS A 24 12.07 1.01 11.42
CA LYS A 24 10.82 0.65 10.75
C LYS A 24 11.21 -0.01 9.43
N ASP A 25 10.79 -1.27 9.25
CA ASP A 25 11.08 -2.03 8.04
C ASP A 25 10.55 -1.34 6.78
N LEU A 26 9.55 -0.47 6.93
CA LEU A 26 8.94 0.33 5.88
C LEU A 26 8.74 1.77 6.36
N ASP A 27 9.22 2.74 5.59
CA ASP A 27 9.04 4.16 5.88
C ASP A 27 8.68 4.95 4.62
N ILE A 28 7.96 6.07 4.80
CA ILE A 28 7.65 7.02 3.73
C ILE A 28 8.15 8.40 4.14
N GLN A 29 9.08 8.95 3.35
CA GLN A 29 9.61 10.30 3.51
C GLN A 29 9.26 11.14 2.28
N GLY A 30 8.37 12.11 2.45
CA GLY A 30 7.81 12.86 1.33
C GLY A 30 7.04 11.94 0.37
N ARG A 31 7.60 11.67 -0.80
CA ARG A 31 7.09 10.70 -1.78
C ARG A 31 7.93 9.43 -1.87
N LYS A 32 9.02 9.31 -1.12
CA LYS A 32 9.91 8.15 -1.20
C LYS A 32 9.48 7.11 -0.18
N LEU A 33 8.97 5.98 -0.66
CA LEU A 33 8.81 4.79 0.16
C LEU A 33 10.11 3.99 0.13
N THR A 34 10.60 3.59 1.31
CA THR A 34 11.77 2.74 1.46
C THR A 34 11.42 1.55 2.32
N SER A 35 11.64 0.35 1.79
CA SER A 35 11.59 -0.91 2.53
C SER A 35 13.00 -1.41 2.76
N GLN A 36 13.30 -1.84 3.99
CA GLN A 36 14.58 -2.47 4.34
C GLN A 36 14.52 -3.99 4.17
N LYS A 37 13.32 -4.59 4.26
CA LYS A 37 13.12 -6.03 4.14
C LYS A 37 11.79 -6.31 3.42
N PRO A 38 11.80 -6.72 2.14
CA PRO A 38 12.96 -6.74 1.24
C PRO A 38 13.46 -5.33 0.92
N ALA A 39 14.70 -5.20 0.46
CA ALA A 39 15.29 -3.91 0.12
C ALA A 39 14.72 -3.39 -1.21
N PHE A 40 13.82 -2.41 -1.14
CA PHE A 40 13.32 -1.72 -2.32
C PHE A 40 12.90 -0.29 -2.01
N THR A 41 12.82 0.53 -3.05
CA THR A 41 12.27 1.87 -2.98
C THR A 41 11.31 2.13 -4.11
N LEU A 42 10.33 3.00 -3.90
CA LEU A 42 9.43 3.50 -4.94
C LEU A 42 8.94 4.91 -4.63
N ILE A 43 8.39 5.57 -5.64
CA ILE A 43 7.70 6.85 -5.54
C ILE A 43 6.24 6.58 -5.16
N ALA A 44 5.87 6.90 -3.93
CA ALA A 44 4.51 6.88 -3.40
C ALA A 44 3.76 8.21 -3.70
N PRO A 45 2.43 8.22 -3.54
CA PRO A 45 1.65 9.47 -3.49
C PRO A 45 2.12 10.39 -2.35
N SER A 46 1.98 11.70 -2.53
CA SER A 46 2.35 12.69 -1.52
C SER A 46 1.25 12.90 -0.47
N GLY A 47 1.66 13.30 0.73
CA GLY A 47 0.72 13.62 1.82
C GLY A 47 0.07 12.40 2.48
N LEU A 48 0.65 11.22 2.29
CA LEU A 48 0.24 10.00 2.96
C LEU A 48 0.78 9.96 4.40
N ARG A 49 -0.05 9.50 5.34
CA ARG A 49 0.33 9.22 6.73
C ARG A 49 0.05 7.77 7.09
N LEU A 50 0.99 7.12 7.79
CA LEU A 50 0.78 5.78 8.32
C LEU A 50 -0.30 5.84 9.41
N ILE A 51 -1.42 5.16 9.19
CA ILE A 51 -2.53 5.12 10.15
C ILE A 51 -2.55 3.83 10.94
N HIS A 52 -2.11 2.72 10.37
CA HIS A 52 -2.13 1.44 11.05
C HIS A 52 -1.11 0.50 10.42
N SER A 53 -0.60 -0.42 11.23
CA SER A 53 0.22 -1.53 10.76
C SER A 53 -0.07 -2.75 11.63
N PHE A 54 -0.07 -3.92 11.02
CA PHE A 54 -0.16 -5.18 11.73
C PHE A 54 0.60 -6.28 10.99
N SER A 55 0.72 -7.44 11.62
CA SER A 55 1.32 -8.61 11.01
C SER A 55 0.50 -9.85 11.37
N HIS A 56 0.50 -10.85 10.48
CA HIS A 56 -0.15 -12.13 10.74
C HIS A 56 0.62 -13.26 10.06
N ASP A 57 0.71 -14.40 10.74
CA ASP A 57 1.30 -15.62 10.19
C ASP A 57 0.32 -16.29 9.22
N ASN A 58 0.86 -16.89 8.16
CA ASN A 58 0.16 -17.80 7.25
C ASN A 58 0.89 -19.15 7.25
N PRO A 59 0.63 -20.02 8.25
CA PRO A 59 1.37 -21.27 8.42
C PRO A 59 1.29 -22.19 7.20
N THR A 60 0.15 -22.22 6.53
CA THR A 60 -0.10 -23.01 5.31
C THR A 60 0.78 -22.60 4.14
N GLU A 61 1.23 -21.34 4.11
CA GLU A 61 2.08 -20.77 3.07
C GLU A 61 3.53 -20.64 3.53
N SER A 62 3.86 -21.07 4.76
CA SER A 62 5.17 -20.83 5.40
C SER A 62 5.59 -19.36 5.28
N SER A 63 4.68 -18.43 5.60
CA SER A 63 4.93 -16.99 5.47
C SER A 63 4.40 -16.17 6.64
N LEU A 64 4.98 -14.97 6.82
CA LEU A 64 4.52 -13.91 7.71
C LEU A 64 4.20 -12.69 6.84
N THR A 65 2.96 -12.18 6.91
CA THR A 65 2.58 -10.99 6.16
C THR A 65 2.53 -9.77 7.07
N ARG A 66 3.30 -8.74 6.71
CA ARG A 66 3.28 -7.41 7.32
C ARG A 66 2.45 -6.47 6.45
N VAL A 67 1.50 -5.77 7.07
CA VAL A 67 0.57 -4.86 6.39
C VAL A 67 0.72 -3.46 6.94
N TYR A 68 0.84 -2.49 6.04
CA TYR A 68 0.97 -1.07 6.35
C TYR A 68 -0.13 -0.29 5.64
N PHE A 69 -0.89 0.49 6.41
CA PHE A 69 -1.98 1.33 5.92
C PHE A 69 -1.56 2.78 5.96
N PHE A 70 -1.45 3.38 4.79
CA PHE A 70 -1.26 4.81 4.63
C PHE A 70 -2.52 5.43 4.04
N ILE A 71 -2.85 6.62 4.50
CA ILE A 71 -3.98 7.38 3.96
C ILE A 71 -3.62 8.83 3.78
N LYS A 72 -4.36 9.50 2.90
CA LYS A 72 -4.52 10.95 2.89
C LYS A 72 -6.00 11.21 3.08
N ASP A 73 -6.33 12.08 4.03
CA ASP A 73 -7.70 12.42 4.34
C ASP A 73 -7.93 13.94 4.34
N ARG A 74 -9.17 14.32 4.04
CA ARG A 74 -9.68 15.69 4.18
C ARG A 74 -10.90 15.61 5.09
N GLU A 75 -10.94 16.44 6.13
CA GLU A 75 -12.08 16.48 7.08
C GLU A 75 -12.43 15.10 7.65
N LYS A 76 -11.42 14.29 8.00
CA LYS A 76 -11.57 12.90 8.47
C LYS A 76 -12.29 11.98 7.48
N LYS A 77 -12.22 12.27 6.18
CA LYS A 77 -12.69 11.41 5.10
C LYS A 77 -11.52 11.02 4.22
N VAL A 78 -11.34 9.72 3.97
CA VAL A 78 -10.26 9.21 3.11
C VAL A 78 -10.44 9.75 1.69
N GLU A 79 -9.38 10.38 1.16
CA GLU A 79 -9.26 10.76 -0.25
C GLU A 79 -8.41 9.75 -1.03
N GLU A 80 -7.29 9.34 -0.42
CA GLU A 80 -6.36 8.38 -0.98
C GLU A 80 -6.00 7.33 0.07
N MET A 81 -5.93 6.08 -0.36
CA MET A 81 -5.54 4.94 0.45
C MET A 81 -4.40 4.20 -0.22
N PHE A 82 -3.34 3.93 0.53
CA PHE A 82 -2.15 3.26 0.04
C PHE A 82 -1.77 2.14 1.01
N ILE A 83 -1.94 0.90 0.58
CA ILE A 83 -1.70 -0.30 1.38
C ILE A 83 -0.49 -1.02 0.80
N VAL A 84 0.46 -1.34 1.67
CA VAL A 84 1.63 -2.15 1.33
C VAL A 84 1.58 -3.43 2.16
N GLN A 85 1.68 -4.55 1.47
CA GLN A 85 1.76 -5.88 2.05
C GLN A 85 3.08 -6.51 1.66
N ILE A 86 3.81 -6.99 2.65
CA ILE A 86 5.06 -7.71 2.45
C ILE A 86 4.90 -9.07 3.12
N SER A 87 4.90 -10.12 2.32
CA SER A 87 4.93 -11.50 2.80
C SER A 87 6.38 -11.99 2.80
N ASP A 88 6.87 -12.41 3.94
CA ASP A 88 8.21 -12.98 4.12
C ASP A 88 8.11 -14.48 4.32
N LYS A 89 8.98 -15.24 3.65
CA LYS A 89 9.10 -16.68 3.89
C LYS A 89 9.63 -16.92 5.30
N THR A 90 8.98 -17.83 6.03
CA THR A 90 9.35 -18.18 7.41
C THR A 90 10.09 -19.50 7.51
N ASN A 91 9.92 -20.40 6.53
CA ASN A 91 10.67 -21.65 6.43
C ASN A 91 11.67 -21.59 5.26
N PRO A 92 12.99 -21.54 5.51
CA PRO A 92 13.99 -21.52 4.45
C PRO A 92 13.94 -22.73 3.50
N GLN A 93 13.44 -23.87 3.98
CA GLN A 93 13.33 -25.11 3.19
C GLN A 93 12.07 -25.15 2.30
N ALA A 94 11.14 -24.21 2.47
CA ALA A 94 9.97 -24.16 1.61
C ALA A 94 10.35 -23.80 0.16
N LEU A 95 9.46 -24.09 -0.79
CA LEU A 95 9.63 -23.66 -2.18
C LEU A 95 9.66 -22.12 -2.28
N PRO A 96 10.25 -21.55 -3.35
CA PRO A 96 10.17 -20.13 -3.62
C PRO A 96 8.73 -19.63 -3.62
N MET A 97 8.50 -18.43 -3.09
CA MET A 97 7.21 -17.77 -3.15
C MET A 97 6.77 -17.59 -4.60
N THR A 98 5.48 -17.80 -4.83
CA THR A 98 4.83 -17.52 -6.11
C THR A 98 3.69 -16.55 -5.89
N ALA A 99 3.39 -15.75 -6.91
CA ALA A 99 2.32 -14.78 -6.86
C ALA A 99 1.17 -15.22 -7.77
N PRO A 100 -0.07 -15.37 -7.26
CA PRO A 100 -1.20 -15.62 -8.13
C PRO A 100 -1.44 -14.40 -9.03
N PRO A 101 -2.01 -14.58 -10.23
CA PRO A 101 -2.30 -13.44 -11.09
C PRO A 101 -3.31 -12.49 -10.44
N LEU A 102 -3.12 -11.18 -10.63
CA LEU A 102 -4.05 -10.16 -10.19
C LEU A 102 -5.38 -10.32 -10.93
N LYS A 103 -6.48 -10.39 -10.17
CA LYS A 103 -7.83 -10.57 -10.72
C LYS A 103 -8.67 -9.31 -10.46
N PRO A 104 -9.40 -8.80 -11.46
CA PRO A 104 -10.37 -7.73 -11.24
C PRO A 104 -11.48 -8.19 -10.32
N TYR A 105 -12.04 -7.28 -9.54
CA TYR A 105 -13.19 -7.55 -8.68
C TYR A 105 -14.48 -7.79 -9.48
N SER A 106 -14.59 -7.19 -10.67
CA SER A 106 -15.72 -7.37 -11.58
C SER A 106 -15.28 -7.19 -13.03
N GLU A 107 -15.56 -8.17 -13.89
CA GLU A 107 -15.15 -8.16 -15.30
C GLU A 107 -15.95 -7.17 -16.17
N LYS A 108 -17.17 -6.80 -15.75
CA LYS A 108 -18.05 -5.87 -16.48
C LYS A 108 -17.59 -4.41 -16.41
N ARG A 109 -16.72 -4.04 -15.47
CA ARG A 109 -16.30 -2.65 -15.22
C ARG A 109 -14.93 -2.38 -15.82
N MET A 110 -14.61 -1.09 -16.00
CA MET A 110 -13.33 -0.65 -16.53
C MET A 110 -12.17 -1.22 -15.70
N HIS A 111 -11.26 -1.90 -16.40
CA HIS A 111 -10.00 -2.39 -15.86
C HIS A 111 -8.94 -2.49 -16.96
N SER A 112 -7.67 -2.45 -16.54
CA SER A 112 -6.50 -2.65 -17.38
C SER A 112 -5.50 -3.49 -16.61
N LYS A 113 -5.04 -4.57 -17.22
CA LYS A 113 -4.08 -5.51 -16.65
C LYS A 113 -2.86 -5.60 -17.55
N GLY A 114 -1.67 -5.69 -16.96
CA GLY A 114 -0.43 -5.83 -17.69
C GLY A 114 0.69 -6.39 -16.82
N LYS A 115 1.84 -6.58 -17.47
CA LYS A 115 3.09 -7.01 -16.83
C LYS A 115 4.20 -6.10 -17.32
N ILE A 116 5.09 -5.71 -16.41
CA ILE A 116 6.30 -4.95 -16.71
C ILE A 116 7.49 -5.80 -16.29
N LYS A 117 8.43 -6.01 -17.21
CA LYS A 117 9.70 -6.71 -16.94
C LYS A 117 10.83 -5.70 -16.79
N LYS A 118 11.58 -5.77 -15.70
CA LYS A 118 12.75 -4.93 -15.38
C LYS A 118 13.91 -5.80 -14.95
N GLY A 119 14.82 -6.12 -15.87
CA GLY A 119 15.82 -7.17 -15.63
C GLY A 119 15.11 -8.49 -15.32
N ASP A 120 15.41 -9.07 -14.15
CA ASP A 120 14.77 -10.30 -13.66
C ASP A 120 13.48 -10.06 -12.86
N LEU A 121 13.16 -8.79 -12.57
CA LEU A 121 11.93 -8.45 -11.86
C LEU A 121 10.74 -8.43 -12.82
N GLU A 122 9.76 -9.30 -12.57
CA GLU A 122 8.46 -9.24 -13.21
C GLU A 122 7.46 -8.60 -12.24
N ILE A 123 6.84 -7.49 -12.68
CA ILE A 123 5.82 -6.78 -11.92
C ILE A 123 4.49 -6.93 -12.65
N GLU A 124 3.57 -7.65 -12.02
CA GLU A 124 2.18 -7.71 -12.49
C GLU A 124 1.42 -6.50 -11.95
N HIS A 125 0.60 -5.87 -12.79
CA HIS A 125 -0.20 -4.73 -12.39
C HIS A 125 -1.63 -4.78 -12.94
N LEU A 126 -2.54 -4.17 -12.20
CA LEU A 126 -3.96 -4.07 -12.49
C LEU A 126 -4.49 -2.71 -12.05
N THR A 127 -5.09 -1.96 -12.96
CA THR A 127 -5.93 -0.81 -12.63
C THR A 127 -7.39 -1.20 -12.82
N GLN A 128 -8.27 -0.82 -11.91
CA GLN A 128 -9.70 -1.07 -12.00
C GLN A 128 -10.50 0.01 -11.29
N LEU A 129 -11.77 0.16 -11.68
CA LEU A 129 -12.74 0.87 -10.87
C LEU A 129 -13.40 -0.10 -9.87
N MET A 130 -13.53 0.33 -8.61
CA MET A 130 -14.23 -0.44 -7.58
C MET A 130 -14.94 0.47 -6.58
N ALA A 131 -16.01 0.00 -5.95
CA ALA A 131 -16.70 0.74 -4.89
C ALA A 131 -16.06 0.40 -3.55
N TRP A 132 -15.60 1.39 -2.80
CA TRP A 132 -15.05 1.15 -1.48
C TRP A 132 -16.08 0.47 -0.57
N ASN A 133 -15.64 -0.58 0.12
CA ASN A 133 -16.44 -1.28 1.11
C ASN A 133 -15.96 -0.87 2.52
N PRO A 134 -16.53 0.18 3.13
CA PRO A 134 -16.12 0.62 4.47
C PRO A 134 -16.31 -0.45 5.55
N ASP A 135 -17.21 -1.42 5.32
CA ASP A 135 -17.51 -2.50 6.26
C ASP A 135 -16.49 -3.66 6.20
N ALA A 136 -15.55 -3.62 5.26
CA ALA A 136 -14.50 -4.63 5.17
C ALA A 136 -13.69 -4.69 6.48
N LYS A 137 -13.58 -5.90 7.07
CA LYS A 137 -12.87 -6.12 8.34
C LYS A 137 -11.45 -5.56 8.33
N SER A 138 -10.76 -5.66 7.20
CA SER A 138 -9.40 -5.14 7.00
C SER A 138 -9.29 -3.61 7.08
N LEU A 139 -10.39 -2.87 6.91
CA LEU A 139 -10.43 -1.41 6.96
C LEU A 139 -10.94 -0.86 8.29
N GLN A 140 -11.49 -1.72 9.15
CA GLN A 140 -11.99 -1.33 10.48
C GLN A 140 -10.95 -0.58 11.35
N PRO A 141 -9.63 -0.87 11.28
CA PRO A 141 -8.66 -0.06 12.02
C PRO A 141 -8.65 1.43 11.65
N ILE A 142 -9.03 1.79 10.42
CA ILE A 142 -9.15 3.18 9.96
C ILE A 142 -10.43 3.80 10.52
N VAL A 143 -11.56 3.09 10.39
CA VAL A 143 -12.87 3.54 10.87
C VAL A 143 -12.86 3.76 12.38
N LYS A 144 -12.24 2.84 13.14
CA LYS A 144 -12.08 2.94 14.61
C LYS A 144 -11.27 4.16 15.06
N LYS A 145 -10.47 4.75 14.16
CA LYS A 145 -9.73 6.00 14.41
C LYS A 145 -10.54 7.26 14.07
N GLY A 146 -11.84 7.11 13.80
CA GLY A 146 -12.75 8.20 13.50
C GLY A 146 -12.57 8.77 12.10
N ILE A 147 -11.96 8.02 11.19
CA ILE A 147 -11.76 8.41 9.80
C ILE A 147 -12.74 7.62 8.94
N SER A 148 -13.63 8.34 8.27
CA SER A 148 -14.64 7.77 7.38
C SER A 148 -14.03 7.35 6.06
N ILE A 149 -14.45 6.19 5.57
CA ILE A 149 -14.14 5.70 4.22
C ILE A 149 -15.43 5.87 3.42
N PRO A 150 -15.47 6.68 2.35
CA PRO A 150 -16.66 6.81 1.54
C PRO A 150 -17.05 5.46 0.93
N SER A 151 -18.35 5.24 0.79
CA SER A 151 -18.92 4.07 0.09
C SER A 151 -19.06 4.32 -1.42
N HIS A 152 -18.24 5.20 -1.98
CA HIS A 152 -18.31 5.59 -3.40
C HIS A 152 -17.25 4.86 -4.22
N TRP A 153 -17.31 5.08 -5.53
CA TRP A 153 -16.31 4.58 -6.48
C TRP A 153 -14.92 5.15 -6.20
N ALA A 154 -13.92 4.32 -6.41
CA ALA A 154 -12.52 4.67 -6.37
C ALA A 154 -11.78 4.03 -7.54
N LEU A 155 -10.83 4.77 -8.10
CA LEU A 155 -9.83 4.18 -8.99
C LEU A 155 -8.79 3.48 -8.13
N GLN A 156 -8.55 2.21 -8.44
CA GLN A 156 -7.63 1.38 -7.71
C GLN A 156 -6.58 0.79 -8.65
N GLY A 157 -5.33 1.10 -8.38
CA GLY A 157 -4.16 0.44 -8.94
C GLY A 157 -3.61 -0.60 -7.97
N GLN A 158 -3.24 -1.76 -8.48
CA GLN A 158 -2.60 -2.84 -7.74
C GLN A 158 -1.36 -3.27 -8.50
N PHE A 159 -0.25 -3.51 -7.82
CA PHE A 159 0.87 -4.21 -8.41
C PHE A 159 1.49 -5.19 -7.43
N MET A 160 2.11 -6.21 -7.99
CA MET A 160 2.74 -7.29 -7.23
C MET A 160 4.03 -7.73 -7.91
N PHE A 161 5.03 -8.05 -7.10
CA PHE A 161 6.25 -8.69 -7.56
C PHE A 161 6.81 -9.62 -6.47
N ILE A 162 7.60 -10.61 -6.91
CA ILE A 162 8.36 -11.48 -6.03
C ILE A 162 9.81 -11.04 -6.04
N TYR A 163 10.42 -10.91 -4.86
CA TYR A 163 11.82 -10.57 -4.70
C TYR A 163 12.60 -11.79 -4.20
N LEU A 164 13.53 -12.26 -5.04
CA LEU A 164 14.43 -13.39 -4.80
C LEU A 164 13.75 -14.72 -4.40
N GLY A 165 12.43 -14.86 -4.65
CA GLY A 165 11.67 -16.03 -4.20
C GLY A 165 11.41 -16.08 -2.69
N GLU A 166 11.86 -15.08 -1.93
CA GLU A 166 11.81 -15.04 -0.47
C GLU A 166 10.77 -14.05 0.05
N HIS A 167 10.42 -13.06 -0.77
CA HIS A 167 9.46 -12.02 -0.40
C HIS A 167 8.43 -11.79 -1.50
N GLY A 168 7.15 -11.73 -1.12
CA GLY A 168 6.07 -11.23 -1.95
C GLY A 168 5.73 -9.80 -1.56
N VAL A 169 5.78 -8.87 -2.50
CA VAL A 169 5.37 -7.47 -2.28
C VAL A 169 4.10 -7.19 -3.06
N PHE A 170 3.03 -6.84 -2.37
CA PHE A 170 1.75 -6.43 -2.94
C PHE A 170 1.40 -5.01 -2.51
N VAL A 171 1.09 -4.15 -3.47
CA VAL A 171 0.72 -2.76 -3.22
C VAL A 171 -0.63 -2.46 -3.82
N ARG A 172 -1.45 -1.74 -3.06
CA ARG A 172 -2.74 -1.22 -3.50
C ARG A 172 -2.81 0.28 -3.27
N TYR A 173 -3.02 1.03 -4.34
CA TYR A 173 -3.26 2.47 -4.33
C TYR A 173 -4.69 2.73 -4.78
N SER A 174 -5.49 3.38 -3.94
CA SER A 174 -6.87 3.75 -4.25
C SER A 174 -7.07 5.25 -4.07
N LYS A 175 -7.85 5.86 -4.96
CA LYS A 175 -8.22 7.27 -4.89
C LYS A 175 -9.71 7.45 -5.15
N ASP A 176 -10.40 8.16 -4.25
CA ASP A 176 -11.82 8.51 -4.42
C ASP A 176 -12.01 9.27 -5.73
N VAL A 177 -12.95 8.84 -6.57
CA VAL A 177 -13.21 9.51 -7.86
C VAL A 177 -13.61 10.98 -7.70
N ASN A 178 -14.23 11.34 -6.57
CA ASN A 178 -14.63 12.72 -6.28
C ASN A 178 -13.44 13.62 -5.93
N SER A 179 -12.27 13.05 -5.61
CA SER A 179 -11.07 13.83 -5.28
C SER A 179 -10.38 14.43 -6.53
N PHE A 180 -10.79 14.02 -7.73
CA PHE A 180 -10.26 14.56 -9.00
C PHE A 180 -10.95 15.84 -9.47
N GLY A 181 -12.08 16.22 -8.85
CA GLY A 181 -12.83 17.43 -9.17
C GLY A 181 -14.33 17.19 -9.33
N PRO A 182 -15.11 18.27 -9.53
CA PRO A 182 -16.54 18.17 -9.81
C PRO A 182 -16.77 17.58 -11.22
N ASN A 183 -17.90 16.90 -11.42
CA ASN A 183 -18.38 16.32 -12.70
C ASN A 183 -17.90 14.90 -13.04
N VAL A 184 -17.87 14.04 -12.03
CA VAL A 184 -17.64 12.61 -12.20
C VAL A 184 -18.86 11.82 -11.71
N SER A 185 -19.27 10.83 -12.50
CA SER A 185 -20.40 9.96 -12.20
C SER A 185 -20.24 9.25 -10.86
N LYS A 186 -21.14 9.55 -9.91
CA LYS A 186 -21.20 8.88 -8.61
C LYS A 186 -21.88 7.50 -8.68
N GLU A 187 -22.72 7.29 -9.69
CA GLU A 187 -23.50 6.06 -9.86
C GLU A 187 -22.72 4.94 -10.56
N GLY A 188 -21.58 5.25 -11.19
CA GLY A 188 -20.71 4.25 -11.83
C GLY A 188 -21.12 3.85 -13.26
N LYS A 189 -22.22 4.42 -13.78
CA LYS A 189 -22.75 4.11 -15.13
C LYS A 189 -21.76 4.53 -16.23
N ASP A 190 -21.14 5.69 -16.08
CA ASP A 190 -20.22 6.25 -17.08
C ASP A 190 -18.81 5.63 -17.04
N TRP A 191 -18.64 4.61 -16.19
CA TRP A 191 -17.38 3.89 -16.00
C TRP A 191 -17.38 2.47 -16.58
N GLU A 192 -18.39 2.15 -17.40
CA GLU A 192 -18.46 0.90 -18.14
C GLU A 192 -17.48 0.90 -19.31
N LYS A 193 -16.77 -0.21 -19.52
CA LYS A 193 -15.69 -0.33 -20.51
C LYS A 193 -16.13 0.10 -21.93
N GLU A 194 -17.40 -0.15 -22.26
CA GLU A 194 -17.98 0.11 -23.58
C GLU A 194 -18.48 1.56 -23.75
N VAL A 195 -18.77 2.27 -22.65
CA VAL A 195 -19.37 3.63 -22.66
C VAL A 195 -18.37 4.70 -22.16
N PHE A 196 -17.16 4.27 -21.81
CA PHE A 196 -16.13 5.07 -21.16
C PHE A 196 -15.65 6.27 -22.00
N SER A 197 -16.04 7.49 -21.61
CA SER A 197 -15.73 8.71 -22.36
C SER A 197 -15.67 9.95 -21.44
N GLY A 198 -15.49 11.14 -22.02
CA GLY A 198 -15.62 12.40 -21.29
C GLY A 198 -14.63 12.61 -20.13
N ASN A 199 -15.15 13.01 -18.97
CA ASN A 199 -14.36 13.35 -17.78
C ASN A 199 -13.81 12.10 -17.10
N GLU A 200 -14.59 11.02 -17.04
CA GLU A 200 -14.22 9.72 -16.49
C GLU A 200 -12.96 9.18 -17.20
N ARG A 201 -12.92 9.30 -18.53
CA ARG A 201 -11.74 8.99 -19.34
C ARG A 201 -10.51 9.79 -18.93
N LYS A 202 -10.63 11.11 -18.82
CA LYS A 202 -9.51 11.96 -18.40
C LYS A 202 -9.02 11.62 -16.99
N VAL A 203 -9.94 11.41 -16.04
CA VAL A 203 -9.62 11.05 -14.65
C VAL A 203 -8.87 9.73 -14.57
N TYR A 204 -9.31 8.72 -15.32
CA TYR A 204 -8.61 7.44 -15.43
C TYR A 204 -7.24 7.58 -16.06
N GLU A 205 -7.11 8.30 -17.18
CA GLU A 205 -5.81 8.47 -17.85
C GLU A 205 -4.80 9.17 -16.93
N ILE A 206 -5.25 10.18 -16.17
CA ILE A 206 -4.43 10.85 -15.14
C ILE A 206 -4.01 9.86 -14.05
N PHE A 207 -4.97 9.11 -13.49
CA PHE A 207 -4.68 8.11 -12.46
C PHE A 207 -3.72 7.03 -12.96
N GLN A 208 -3.99 6.48 -14.14
CA GLN A 208 -3.21 5.43 -14.77
C GLN A 208 -1.79 5.91 -15.03
N LYS A 209 -1.60 7.13 -15.51
CA LYS A 209 -0.28 7.73 -15.69
C LYS A 209 0.50 7.79 -14.37
N SER A 210 -0.09 8.33 -13.31
CA SER A 210 0.56 8.39 -11.98
C SER A 210 0.81 7.02 -11.38
N PHE A 211 -0.10 6.06 -11.59
CA PHE A 211 0.05 4.69 -11.12
C PHE A 211 1.18 3.96 -11.84
N ILE A 212 1.26 4.07 -13.17
CA ILE A 212 2.33 3.46 -13.96
C ILE A 212 3.68 4.14 -13.66
N GLU A 213 3.71 5.46 -13.40
CA GLU A 213 4.91 6.14 -12.91
C GLU A 213 5.40 5.52 -11.59
N MET A 214 4.50 5.28 -10.63
CA MET A 214 4.81 4.61 -9.37
C MET A 214 5.38 3.20 -9.60
N VAL A 215 4.76 2.38 -10.46
CA VAL A 215 5.28 1.04 -10.81
C VAL A 215 6.67 1.15 -11.48
N ASN A 216 6.84 2.10 -12.38
CA ASN A 216 8.10 2.34 -13.09
C ASN A 216 9.19 2.92 -12.18
N SER A 217 8.84 3.51 -11.04
CA SER A 217 9.80 4.02 -10.07
C SER A 217 10.41 2.96 -9.14
N ILE A 218 9.87 1.73 -9.13
CA ILE A 218 10.38 0.66 -8.28
C ILE A 218 11.85 0.40 -8.61
N GLN A 219 12.69 0.54 -7.58
CA GLN A 219 14.10 0.24 -7.58
C GLN A 219 14.37 -0.81 -6.51
N ILE A 220 15.00 -1.89 -6.92
CA ILE A 220 15.49 -2.94 -6.05
C ILE A 220 16.92 -2.57 -5.63
N LYS A 221 17.25 -2.74 -4.35
CA LYS A 221 18.60 -2.54 -3.83
C LYS A 221 19.29 -3.86 -3.54
#